data_AF-A0A5B6YEZ0-F1
#
_entry.id   AF-A0A5B6YEZ0-F1
#
_cell.length_a   1.000
_cell.length_b   1.000
_cell.length_c   1.000
_cell.angle_alpha   90.00
_cell.angle_beta   90.00
_cell.angle_gamma   90.00
#
_symmetry.space_group_name_H-M   'P 1'
#
loop_
_entity.id
_entity.type
_entity.pdbx_description
1 polymer ?
#
loop_
_entity_poly.entity_id
_entity_poly.type
_entity_poly.pdbx_seq_one_letter_code
_entity_poly.pdbx_strand_id
1 'polypeptide(L)'
;YLPVGPELSQSAQLIDISGDKMQLLLDFPTIGEPHYAQAIPAAKLMPNSRKTYDLQTENQHPYVTRAEDATKLVRQGNTVHVYMTVIRSHLVPDNIEGIRQGDTVYFHVTN
;
A
#
# COMPACT_ATOMS: atom_id res chain seq x y z
N TYR A 1 25.61 -0.74 16.11
CA TYR A 1 24.47 0.21 16.23
C TYR A 1 24.25 0.61 17.68
N LEU A 2 23.49 1.67 17.94
CA LEU A 2 23.05 1.95 19.30
C LEU A 2 22.24 0.77 19.83
N PRO A 3 22.39 0.40 21.12
CA PRO A 3 21.60 -0.66 21.72
C PRO A 3 20.14 -0.24 21.79
N VAL A 4 19.22 -1.07 21.29
CA VAL A 4 17.77 -0.79 21.22
C VAL A 4 16.92 -1.76 22.05
N GLY A 5 17.57 -2.54 22.92
CA GLY A 5 16.93 -3.57 23.74
C GLY A 5 17.52 -4.96 23.48
N PRO A 6 16.86 -6.02 23.97
CA PRO A 6 17.35 -7.39 23.85
C PRO A 6 17.37 -7.93 22.41
N GLU A 7 16.45 -7.47 21.57
CA GLU A 7 16.40 -7.82 20.15
C GLU A 7 17.16 -6.77 19.34
N LEU A 8 18.32 -7.16 18.82
CA LEU A 8 19.16 -6.29 18.00
C LEU A 8 18.87 -6.51 16.51
N SER A 9 19.03 -5.46 15.73
CA SER A 9 19.00 -5.56 14.27
C SER A 9 20.21 -6.33 13.73
N GLN A 10 20.01 -7.02 12.61
CA GLN A 10 21.11 -7.66 11.89
C GLN A 10 21.85 -6.66 11.02
N SER A 11 23.18 -6.79 10.91
CA SER A 11 24.00 -5.95 10.04
C SER A 11 23.91 -6.45 8.60
N ALA A 12 23.54 -5.57 7.67
CA ALA A 12 23.72 -5.77 6.24
C ALA A 12 24.78 -4.78 5.74
N GLN A 13 25.76 -5.29 5.00
CA GLN A 13 26.91 -4.52 4.57
C GLN A 13 26.95 -4.41 3.04
N LEU A 14 27.06 -3.17 2.55
CA LEU A 14 27.34 -2.90 1.14
C LEU A 14 28.85 -2.79 0.96
N ILE A 15 29.41 -3.68 0.15
CA ILE A 15 30.84 -3.76 -0.13
C ILE A 15 31.05 -3.47 -1.61
N ASP A 16 31.86 -2.45 -1.92
CA ASP A 16 32.34 -2.20 -3.28
C ASP A 16 33.39 -3.24 -3.66
N ILE A 17 33.19 -3.85 -4.81
CA ILE A 17 34.05 -4.88 -5.39
C ILE A 17 34.54 -4.48 -6.79
N SER A 18 34.39 -3.20 -7.18
CA SER A 18 34.72 -2.70 -8.53
C SER A 18 36.21 -2.49 -8.79
N GLY A 19 37.02 -2.32 -7.74
CA GLY A 19 38.48 -2.17 -7.82
C GLY A 19 39.25 -3.40 -7.32
N ASP A 20 40.57 -3.26 -7.22
CA ASP A 20 41.47 -4.36 -6.84
C ASP A 20 41.35 -4.80 -5.37
N LYS A 21 40.73 -3.97 -4.52
CA LYS A 21 40.52 -4.25 -3.09
C LYS A 21 39.09 -3.91 -2.70
N MET A 22 38.43 -4.84 -2.01
CA MET A 22 37.09 -4.63 -1.47
C MET A 22 37.06 -3.45 -0.50
N GLN A 23 36.00 -2.64 -0.57
CA GLN A 23 35.78 -1.52 0.32
C GLN A 23 34.39 -1.60 0.95
N LEU A 24 34.32 -1.62 2.27
CA LEU A 24 33.05 -1.47 2.98
C LEU A 24 32.54 -0.05 2.75
N LEU A 25 31.43 0.11 2.04
CA LEU A 25 30.82 1.41 1.76
C LEU A 25 29.79 1.80 2.81
N LEU A 26 28.98 0.82 3.25
CA LEU A 26 27.86 1.06 4.16
C LEU A 26 27.62 -0.16 5.03
N ASP A 27 27.30 0.08 6.30
CA ASP A 27 26.74 -0.89 7.23
C ASP A 27 25.38 -0.35 7.69
N PHE A 28 24.31 -1.09 7.45
CA PHE A 28 22.95 -0.68 7.79
C PHE A 28 22.15 -1.78 8.50
N PRO A 29 21.29 -1.40 9.46
CA PRO A 29 20.52 -2.36 10.25
C PRO A 29 19.36 -2.94 9.43
N THR A 30 19.10 -4.24 9.60
CA THR A 30 17.97 -4.97 9.04
C THR A 30 17.17 -5.68 10.13
N ILE A 31 15.89 -5.89 9.90
CA ILE A 31 14.95 -6.55 10.82
C ILE A 31 14.58 -7.93 10.25
N GLY A 32 14.40 -8.92 11.12
CA GLY A 32 13.83 -10.22 10.74
C GLY A 32 14.79 -11.20 10.07
N GLU A 33 16.09 -11.03 10.27
CA GLU A 33 17.16 -11.97 9.83
C GLU A 33 17.06 -12.39 8.34
N PRO A 34 17.19 -11.43 7.39
CA PRO A 34 17.14 -11.76 5.98
C PRO A 34 18.28 -12.74 5.60
N HIS A 35 17.91 -13.89 5.04
CA HIS A 35 18.87 -14.95 4.68
C HIS A 35 19.49 -14.81 3.29
N TYR A 36 18.75 -14.23 2.34
CA TYR A 36 19.18 -14.09 0.95
C TYR A 36 18.77 -12.72 0.39
N ALA A 37 19.58 -12.20 -0.53
CA ALA A 37 19.31 -10.97 -1.26
C ALA A 37 19.64 -11.16 -2.75
N GLN A 38 18.92 -10.44 -3.62
CA GLN A 38 19.16 -10.41 -5.05
C GLN A 38 19.11 -8.97 -5.55
N ALA A 39 20.01 -8.61 -6.46
CA ALA A 39 20.03 -7.33 -7.15
C ALA A 39 19.66 -7.50 -8.62
N ILE A 40 18.92 -6.53 -9.17
CA ILE A 40 18.58 -6.46 -10.60
C ILE A 40 18.73 -5.01 -11.09
N PRO A 41 19.27 -4.77 -12.30
CA PRO A 41 19.33 -3.43 -12.86
C PRO A 41 17.95 -2.79 -12.96
N ALA A 42 17.80 -1.55 -12.47
CA ALA A 42 16.53 -0.82 -12.47
C ALA A 42 15.90 -0.72 -13.87
N ALA A 43 16.72 -0.58 -14.93
CA ALA A 43 16.27 -0.53 -16.32
C ALA A 43 15.47 -1.77 -16.77
N LYS A 44 15.61 -2.92 -16.09
CA LYS A 44 14.81 -4.13 -16.36
C LYS A 44 13.41 -4.08 -15.75
N LEU A 45 13.20 -3.27 -14.72
CA LEU A 45 11.93 -3.19 -13.98
C LEU A 45 11.16 -1.90 -14.27
N MET A 46 11.86 -0.75 -14.34
CA MET A 46 11.24 0.57 -14.44
C MET A 46 10.27 0.73 -15.63
N PRO A 47 10.56 0.22 -16.85
CA PRO A 47 9.61 0.30 -17.97
C PRO A 47 8.29 -0.44 -17.72
N ASN A 48 8.32 -1.45 -16.83
CA ASN A 48 7.17 -2.27 -16.48
C ASN A 48 6.48 -1.80 -15.19
N SER A 49 6.95 -0.70 -14.60
CA SER A 49 6.37 -0.15 -13.37
C SER A 49 5.06 0.57 -13.67
N ARG A 50 3.96 0.00 -13.20
CA ARG A 50 2.62 0.61 -13.28
C ARG A 50 2.50 1.70 -12.23
N LYS A 51 2.26 2.94 -12.68
CA LYS A 51 2.16 4.12 -11.79
C LYS A 51 0.74 4.40 -11.32
N THR A 52 -0.23 4.15 -12.20
CA THR A 52 -1.66 4.39 -11.96
C THR A 52 -2.45 3.22 -12.54
N TYR A 53 -3.65 3.02 -12.01
CA TYR A 53 -4.62 2.06 -12.53
C TYR A 53 -5.69 2.86 -13.28
N ASP A 54 -6.01 2.48 -14.52
CA ASP A 54 -7.11 3.13 -15.23
C ASP A 54 -8.42 2.74 -14.55
N LEU A 55 -9.02 3.73 -13.90
CA LEU A 55 -10.27 3.53 -13.22
C LEU A 55 -11.34 3.07 -14.22
N GLN A 56 -11.50 3.77 -15.34
CA GLN A 56 -12.61 3.63 -16.29
C GLN A 56 -12.63 2.27 -16.99
N THR A 57 -11.48 1.80 -17.48
CA THR A 57 -11.42 0.60 -18.32
C THR A 57 -10.97 -0.66 -17.59
N GLU A 58 -10.17 -0.54 -16.52
CA GLU A 58 -9.53 -1.70 -15.89
C GLU A 58 -10.19 -2.11 -14.58
N ASN A 59 -10.82 -1.19 -13.85
CA ASN A 59 -11.50 -1.54 -12.60
C ASN A 59 -12.89 -2.16 -12.90
N GLN A 60 -13.00 -3.47 -12.76
CA GLN A 60 -14.25 -4.23 -12.94
C GLN A 60 -14.86 -4.70 -11.61
N HIS A 61 -14.43 -4.12 -10.48
CA HIS A 61 -14.94 -4.51 -9.17
C HIS A 61 -16.45 -4.22 -9.08
N PRO A 62 -17.28 -5.14 -8.56
CA PRO A 62 -18.74 -4.98 -8.51
C PRO A 62 -19.19 -3.76 -7.69
N TYR A 63 -18.32 -3.27 -6.80
CA TYR A 63 -18.59 -2.12 -5.93
C TYR A 63 -17.80 -0.85 -6.31
N VAL A 64 -17.26 -0.77 -7.52
CA VAL A 64 -16.51 0.41 -7.98
C VAL A 64 -17.39 1.66 -7.98
N THR A 65 -16.82 2.78 -7.52
CA THR A 65 -17.45 4.11 -7.58
C THR A 65 -16.59 5.00 -8.46
N ARG A 66 -17.02 5.23 -9.71
CA ARG A 66 -16.19 5.86 -10.75
C ARG A 66 -16.16 7.39 -10.72
N ALA A 67 -17.09 7.99 -9.99
CA ALA A 67 -17.28 9.41 -9.90
C ALA A 67 -17.95 9.74 -8.55
N GLU A 68 -17.73 10.95 -8.06
CA GLU A 68 -18.22 11.40 -6.77
C GLU A 68 -19.76 11.38 -6.67
N ASP A 69 -20.44 11.66 -7.79
CA ASP A 69 -21.91 11.62 -7.90
C ASP A 69 -22.50 10.20 -7.88
N ALA A 70 -21.67 9.16 -8.06
CA ALA A 70 -22.07 7.76 -7.98
C ALA A 70 -21.93 7.19 -6.55
N THR A 71 -21.42 7.98 -5.60
CA THR A 71 -21.33 7.61 -4.20
C THR A 71 -22.72 7.41 -3.58
N LYS A 72 -22.84 6.44 -2.67
CA LYS A 72 -24.14 6.06 -2.10
C LYS A 72 -24.01 5.17 -0.88
N LEU A 73 -25.06 5.15 -0.07
CA LEU A 73 -25.26 4.15 0.96
C LEU A 73 -26.39 3.21 0.53
N VAL A 74 -26.13 1.91 0.52
CA VAL A 74 -27.12 0.88 0.16
C VAL A 74 -27.33 -0.06 1.34
N ARG A 75 -28.54 -0.08 1.90
CA ARG A 75 -28.92 -0.99 2.98
C ARG A 75 -29.55 -2.27 2.44
N GLN A 76 -29.10 -3.41 2.94
CA GLN A 76 -29.60 -4.75 2.66
C GLN A 76 -29.80 -5.49 4.00
N GLY A 77 -30.99 -5.35 4.58
CA GLY A 77 -31.26 -5.81 5.95
C GLY A 77 -30.37 -5.08 6.97
N ASN A 78 -29.59 -5.86 7.73
CA ASN A 78 -28.61 -5.35 8.70
C ASN A 78 -27.24 -5.08 8.07
N THR A 79 -27.08 -5.28 6.76
CA THR A 79 -25.84 -4.96 6.06
C THR A 79 -25.97 -3.60 5.39
N VAL A 80 -24.97 -2.74 5.53
CA VAL A 80 -24.91 -1.44 4.86
C VAL A 80 -23.63 -1.37 4.01
N HIS A 81 -23.79 -1.08 2.72
CA HIS A 81 -22.69 -0.87 1.80
C HIS A 81 -22.50 0.63 1.58
N VAL A 82 -21.34 1.15 1.94
CA VAL A 82 -20.92 2.52 1.70
C VAL A 82 -20.04 2.52 0.45
N TYR A 83 -20.53 3.15 -0.61
CA TYR A 83 -19.80 3.39 -1.86
C TYR A 83 -19.18 4.77 -1.79
N MET A 84 -17.85 4.82 -1.71
CA MET A 84 -17.10 6.02 -1.37
C MET A 84 -16.02 6.28 -2.41
N THR A 85 -15.81 7.55 -2.74
CA THR A 85 -14.65 8.03 -3.50
C THR A 85 -13.66 8.73 -2.59
N VAL A 86 -12.37 8.64 -2.91
CA VAL A 86 -11.29 9.38 -2.25
C VAL A 86 -10.52 10.14 -3.31
N ILE A 87 -10.52 11.46 -3.24
CA ILE A 87 -9.72 12.30 -4.12
C ILE A 87 -8.79 13.13 -3.24
N ARG A 88 -7.52 12.71 -3.18
CA ARG A 88 -6.51 13.25 -2.25
C ARG A 88 -6.95 13.08 -0.79
N SER A 89 -7.20 14.19 -0.08
CA SER A 89 -7.64 14.21 1.32
C SER A 89 -9.16 14.35 1.46
N HIS A 90 -9.91 14.34 0.35
CA HIS A 90 -11.35 14.46 0.36
C HIS A 90 -12.00 13.09 0.17
N LEU A 91 -12.90 12.71 1.08
CA LEU A 91 -13.67 11.48 1.01
C LEU A 91 -15.13 11.85 0.82
N VAL A 92 -15.82 11.18 -0.10
CA VAL A 92 -17.26 11.40 -0.33
C VAL A 92 -17.98 10.06 -0.36
N PRO A 93 -19.05 9.87 0.44
CA PRO A 93 -19.55 10.81 1.45
C PRO A 93 -18.60 10.85 2.67
N ASP A 94 -18.38 12.03 3.23
CA ASP A 94 -17.65 12.22 4.49
C ASP A 94 -18.55 12.07 5.73
N ASN A 95 -19.85 12.39 5.59
CA ASN A 95 -20.87 12.12 6.59
C ASN A 95 -21.72 10.89 6.22
N ILE A 96 -21.67 9.85 7.06
CA ILE A 96 -22.37 8.58 6.86
C ILE A 96 -23.44 8.43 7.93
N GLU A 97 -24.68 8.72 7.55
CA GLU A 97 -25.82 8.69 8.47
C GLU A 97 -26.64 7.41 8.34
N GLY A 98 -27.46 7.11 9.36
CA GLY A 98 -28.44 6.02 9.31
C GLY A 98 -27.89 4.62 9.60
N ILE A 99 -26.65 4.49 10.06
CA ILE A 99 -26.10 3.26 10.65
C ILE A 99 -26.69 3.03 12.04
N ARG A 100 -26.96 1.77 12.40
CA ARG A 100 -27.59 1.36 13.65
C ARG A 100 -26.72 0.34 14.38
N GLN A 101 -26.89 0.26 15.69
CA GLN A 101 -26.23 -0.78 16.50
C GLN A 101 -26.59 -2.17 15.96
N GLY A 102 -25.57 -2.99 15.71
CA GLY A 102 -25.74 -4.34 15.15
C GLY A 102 -25.68 -4.41 13.62
N ASP A 103 -25.54 -3.28 12.92
CA ASP A 103 -25.28 -3.31 11.47
C ASP A 103 -23.88 -3.84 11.14
N THR A 104 -23.77 -4.60 10.05
CA THR A 104 -22.50 -4.91 9.39
C THR A 104 -22.26 -3.89 8.28
N VAL A 105 -21.17 -3.13 8.36
CA VAL A 105 -20.91 -2.03 7.42
C VAL A 105 -19.70 -2.35 6.54
N TYR A 106 -19.91 -2.38 5.22
CA TYR A 106 -18.85 -2.55 4.22
C TYR A 106 -18.53 -1.22 3.56
N PHE A 107 -17.25 -0.88 3.54
CA PHE A 107 -16.74 0.29 2.83
C PHE A 107 -16.10 -0.14 1.51
N HIS A 108 -16.66 0.37 0.40
CA HIS A 108 -16.14 0.18 -0.95
C HIS A 108 -15.53 1.50 -1.39
N VAL A 109 -14.21 1.61 -1.22
CA VAL A 109 -13.48 2.86 -1.42
C VAL A 109 -12.76 2.83 -2.76
N THR A 110 -13.00 3.84 -3.61
CA THR A 110 -12.31 4.04 -4.89
C THR A 110 -11.49 5.33 -4.83
N ASN A 111 -10.19 5.26 -5.10
CA ASN A 111 -9.28 6.41 -5.20
C ASN A 111 -8.97 6.68 -6.67
#